data_AF-A0A925RXB1-F1
#
_entry.id   AF-A0A925RXB1-F1
#
_cell.length_a   1.000
_cell.length_b   1.000
_cell.length_c   1.000
_cell.angle_alpha   90.00
_cell.angle_beta   90.00
_cell.angle_gamma   90.00
#
_symmetry.space_group_name_H-M   'P 1'
#
loop_
_entity.id
_entity.type
_entity.pdbx_description
1 polymer ?
#
loop_
_entity_poly.entity_id
_entity_poly.type
_entity_poly.pdbx_seq_one_letter_code
_entity_poly.pdbx_strand_id
1 'polypeptide(L)'
;MKRYACPACNFTIYNRRTTRCESCGAELPSELLFTPEQKTALDAEYERNRKAREAEKRRQRESSSSYGGEGSWDGEGGDGGGGGGD
;
A
#
# COMPACT_ATOMS: atom_id res chain seq x y z
N MET A 1 11.32 4.47 -23.83
CA MET A 1 10.30 4.47 -22.76
C MET A 1 8.94 4.74 -23.38
N LYS A 2 8.01 3.77 -23.38
CA LYS A 2 6.64 3.99 -23.91
C LYS A 2 5.89 4.89 -22.92
N ARG A 3 5.64 6.15 -23.31
CA ARG A 3 4.79 7.07 -22.55
C ARG A 3 3.34 6.78 -22.93
N TYR A 4 2.55 6.32 -21.98
CA TYR A 4 1.11 6.14 -22.15
C TYR A 4 0.46 7.50 -21.99
N ALA A 5 -0.08 8.06 -23.07
CA ALA A 5 -0.76 9.36 -23.08
C ALA A 5 -2.20 9.19 -23.57
N CYS A 6 -3.12 9.98 -23.02
CA CYS A 6 -4.51 9.99 -23.45
C CYS A 6 -4.60 10.59 -24.86
N PRO A 7 -5.26 9.92 -25.82
CA PRO A 7 -5.38 10.45 -27.18
C PRO A 7 -6.30 11.69 -27.27
N ALA A 8 -7.15 11.93 -26.28
CA ALA A 8 -8.10 13.05 -26.29
C ALA A 8 -7.51 14.35 -25.72
N CYS A 9 -6.69 14.27 -24.68
CA CYS A 9 -6.14 15.44 -23.97
C CYS A 9 -4.62 15.44 -23.83
N ASN A 10 -3.95 14.43 -24.37
CA ASN A 10 -2.50 14.25 -24.28
C ASN A 10 -1.95 14.14 -22.85
N PHE A 11 -2.82 13.91 -21.86
CA PHE A 11 -2.45 13.73 -20.46
C PHE A 11 -1.74 12.40 -20.23
N THR A 12 -0.74 12.38 -19.35
CA THR A 12 0.01 11.16 -19.02
C THR A 12 -0.85 10.21 -18.20
N ILE A 13 -1.03 8.98 -18.67
CA ILE A 13 -1.84 7.96 -18.00
C ILE A 13 -0.97 7.27 -16.94
N TYR A 14 -1.21 7.58 -15.67
CA TYR A 14 -0.54 6.90 -14.54
C TYR A 14 -1.30 5.64 -14.12
N ASN A 15 -2.63 5.69 -14.16
CA ASN A 15 -3.49 4.57 -13.77
C ASN A 15 -4.08 3.84 -14.99
N ARG A 16 -3.41 2.76 -15.42
CA ARG A 16 -3.89 1.90 -16.52
C ARG A 16 -4.94 0.87 -16.11
N ARG A 17 -5.45 0.95 -14.88
CA ARG A 17 -6.54 0.07 -14.39
C ARG A 17 -7.92 0.63 -14.70
N THR A 18 -8.05 1.94 -14.86
CA THR A 18 -9.30 2.63 -15.18
C THR A 18 -9.48 2.76 -16.69
N THR A 19 -10.68 2.49 -17.19
CA THR A 19 -11.00 2.63 -18.62
C THR A 19 -11.19 4.08 -19.05
N ARG A 20 -11.05 5.04 -18.13
CA ARG A 20 -11.25 6.47 -18.37
C ARG A 20 -10.03 7.27 -17.97
N CYS A 21 -9.76 8.33 -18.71
CA CYS A 21 -8.72 9.30 -18.40
C CYS A 21 -9.08 10.06 -17.12
N GLU A 22 -8.13 10.15 -16.18
CA GLU A 22 -8.33 10.87 -14.91
C GLU A 22 -8.37 12.40 -15.08
N SER A 23 -7.91 12.91 -16.23
CA SER A 23 -7.91 14.34 -16.52
C SER A 23 -9.15 14.78 -17.29
N CYS A 24 -9.48 14.12 -18.41
CA CYS A 24 -10.61 14.54 -19.27
C CYS A 24 -11.82 13.61 -19.23
N GLY A 25 -11.72 12.45 -18.57
CA GLY A 25 -12.81 11.47 -18.50
C GLY A 25 -13.03 10.64 -19.78
N ALA A 26 -12.29 10.89 -20.86
CA ALA A 26 -12.43 10.15 -22.12
C ALA A 26 -12.10 8.65 -21.94
N GLU A 27 -12.79 7.79 -22.70
CA GLU A 27 -12.50 6.36 -22.71
C GLU A 27 -11.12 6.07 -23.32
N LEU A 28 -10.35 5.24 -22.62
CA LEU A 28 -9.02 4.82 -23.02
C LEU A 28 -9.09 3.47 -23.77
N PRO A 29 -8.40 3.33 -24.90
CA PRO A 29 -8.35 2.06 -25.63
C PRO A 29 -7.71 0.95 -24.80
N SER A 30 -8.21 -0.27 -24.97
CA SER A 30 -7.78 -1.46 -24.24
C SER A 30 -6.29 -1.78 -24.37
N GLU A 31 -5.63 -1.34 -25.45
CA GLU A 31 -4.18 -1.45 -25.65
C GLU A 31 -3.35 -0.64 -24.64
N LEU A 32 -3.92 0.44 -24.08
CA LEU A 32 -3.28 1.24 -23.03
C LEU A 32 -3.63 0.73 -21.63
N LEU A 33 -4.61 -0.17 -21.52
CA LEU A 33 -5.09 -0.76 -20.28
C LEU A 33 -4.44 -2.11 -20.03
N PHE A 34 -4.46 -2.55 -18.77
CA PHE A 34 -4.12 -3.94 -18.48
C PHE A 34 -5.16 -4.88 -19.08
N THR A 35 -4.71 -5.97 -19.69
CA THR A 35 -5.61 -7.04 -20.13
C THR A 35 -6.32 -7.63 -18.91
N PRO A 36 -7.51 -8.25 -19.07
CA PRO A 36 -8.20 -8.92 -17.98
C PRO A 36 -7.30 -9.93 -17.26
N GLU A 37 -6.47 -10.67 -17.99
CA GLU A 37 -5.51 -11.62 -17.41
C GLU A 37 -4.45 -10.93 -16.54
N GLN A 38 -3.90 -9.80 -17.01
CA GLN A 38 -2.94 -9.01 -16.24
C GLN A 38 -3.58 -8.43 -14.98
N LYS A 39 -4.83 -7.98 -15.05
CA LYS A 39 -5.61 -7.54 -13.88
C LYS A 39 -5.76 -8.66 -12.85
N THR A 40 -6.19 -9.84 -13.29
CA THR A 40 -6.38 -11.00 -12.42
C THR A 40 -5.08 -11.46 -11.75
N ALA A 41 -3.97 -11.48 -12.49
CA ALA A 41 -2.67 -11.83 -11.92
C ALA A 41 -2.21 -10.83 -10.84
N LEU A 42 -2.44 -9.53 -11.09
CA LEU A 42 -2.07 -8.47 -10.16
C LEU A 42 -2.93 -8.51 -8.88
N ASP A 43 -4.21 -8.83 -9.02
CA ASP A 43 -5.15 -8.98 -7.90
C ASP A 43 -4.78 -10.19 -7.02
N ALA A 44 -4.49 -11.33 -7.65
CA ALA A 44 -4.02 -12.53 -6.96
C ALA A 44 -2.69 -12.31 -6.20
N GLU A 45 -1.78 -11.50 -6.74
CA GLU A 45 -0.55 -11.12 -6.04
C GLU A 45 -0.82 -10.19 -4.86
N TYR A 46 -1.70 -9.20 -5.04
CA TYR A 46 -2.11 -8.28 -3.97
C TYR A 46 -2.67 -9.06 -2.77
N GLU A 47 -3.53 -10.04 -3.03
CA GLU A 47 -4.20 -10.80 -1.98
C GLU A 47 -3.29 -11.82 -1.30
N ARG A 48 -2.30 -12.35 -2.01
CA ARG A 48 -1.21 -13.12 -1.38
C ARG A 48 -0.37 -12.24 -0.44
N ASN A 49 0.02 -11.06 -0.90
CA ASN A 49 0.87 -10.15 -0.11
C ASN A 49 0.12 -9.60 1.12
N ARG A 50 -1.18 -9.31 0.97
CA ARG A 50 -2.06 -8.91 2.07
C ARG A 50 -2.11 -9.98 3.17
N LYS A 51 -2.41 -11.22 2.79
CA LYS A 51 -2.44 -12.37 3.74
C LYS A 51 -1.09 -12.60 4.41
N ALA A 52 0.01 -12.48 3.67
CA ALA A 52 1.36 -12.63 4.22
C ALA A 52 1.65 -11.56 5.30
N ARG A 53 1.33 -10.29 5.04
CA ARG A 53 1.49 -9.19 6.01
C ARG A 53 0.61 -9.37 7.25
N GLU A 54 -0.61 -9.85 7.10
CA GLU A 54 -1.50 -10.13 8.24
C GLU A 54 -0.97 -11.30 9.09
N ALA A 55 -0.48 -12.37 8.46
CA ALA A 55 0.14 -13.49 9.16
C ALA A 55 1.42 -13.09 9.90
N GLU A 56 2.25 -12.24 9.29
CA GLU A 56 3.46 -11.71 9.92
C GLU A 56 3.13 -10.84 11.14
N LYS A 57 2.17 -9.91 11.02
CA LYS A 57 1.69 -9.11 12.16
C LYS A 57 1.16 -9.97 13.29
N ARG A 58 0.43 -11.06 12.98
CA ARG A 58 -0.07 -12.00 13.98
C ARG A 58 1.07 -12.74 14.68
N ARG A 59 2.04 -13.25 13.92
CA ARG A 59 3.24 -13.90 14.47
C ARG A 59 4.05 -12.94 15.36
N GLN A 60 4.18 -11.68 14.96
CA GLN A 60 4.88 -10.68 15.74
C GLN A 60 4.15 -10.40 17.06
N ARG A 61 2.81 -10.27 17.05
CA ARG A 61 2.01 -10.14 18.28
C ARG A 61 2.12 -11.36 19.20
N GLU A 62 2.03 -12.57 18.67
CA GLU A 62 2.21 -13.81 19.47
C GLU A 62 3.64 -13.91 20.03
N SER A 63 4.66 -13.55 19.24
CA SER A 63 6.06 -13.56 19.68
C SER A 63 6.36 -12.48 20.72
N SER A 64 5.79 -11.28 20.58
CA SER A 64 5.92 -10.19 21.56
C SER A 64 5.11 -10.44 22.84
N SER A 65 4.05 -11.26 22.77
CA SER A 65 3.27 -11.66 23.94
C SER A 65 4.01 -12.67 24.84
N SER A 66 5.16 -13.20 24.42
CA SER A 66 5.97 -14.12 25.23
C SER A 66 6.98 -13.42 26.15
N TYR A 67 7.16 -12.09 26.04
CA TYR A 67 8.12 -11.30 26.85
C TYR A 67 7.50 -10.01 27.42
N GLY A 68 6.25 -10.04 27.87
CA GLY A 68 5.62 -8.85 28.43
C GLY A 68 4.43 -9.18 29.32
N GLY A 69 4.69 -9.68 30.53
CA GLY A 69 3.66 -10.11 31.45
C GLY A 69 4.06 -10.16 32.92
N GLU A 70 4.91 -9.24 33.40
CA GLU A 70 4.84 -8.71 34.78
C GLU A 70 5.78 -7.50 34.92
N GLY A 71 5.20 -6.31 34.92
CA GLY A 71 5.86 -5.10 35.37
C GLY A 71 4.88 -4.41 36.31
N SER A 72 5.03 -4.64 37.61
CA SER A 72 4.33 -3.91 38.66
C SER A 72 4.76 -2.44 38.56
N TRP A 73 3.85 -1.55 38.17
CA TRP A 73 4.10 -0.11 38.20
C TRP A 73 3.83 0.40 39.61
N ASP A 74 4.78 0.15 40.51
CA ASP A 74 4.85 0.76 41.83
C ASP A 74 6.23 1.43 41.92
N GLY A 75 6.37 2.62 41.36
CA GLY A 75 7.66 3.30 41.32
C GLY A 75 7.58 4.71 40.74
N GLU A 76 7.48 5.69 41.64
CA GLU A 76 7.91 7.06 41.40
C GLU A 76 9.28 7.10 40.70
N GLY A 77 9.44 7.93 39.68
CA GLY A 77 10.77 8.27 39.18
C GLY A 77 10.85 8.79 37.75
N GLY A 78 10.88 10.10 37.61
CA GLY A 78 11.86 10.74 36.72
C GLY A 78 11.34 11.30 35.40
N ASP A 79 10.98 12.58 35.45
CA ASP A 79 10.95 13.52 34.33
C ASP A 79 12.29 13.51 33.55
N GLY A 80 12.23 13.37 32.23
CA GLY A 80 13.41 13.44 31.36
C GLY A 80 13.02 13.86 29.95
N GLY A 81 12.88 15.18 29.75
CA GLY A 81 12.52 15.79 28.48
C GLY A 81 13.68 16.01 27.50
N GLY A 82 13.31 16.54 26.32
CA GLY A 82 14.17 17.16 25.30
C GLY A 82 14.33 16.27 24.04
N GLY A 83 14.05 16.69 22.81
CA GLY A 83 13.81 18.01 22.22
C GLY A 83 14.74 18.20 21.00
N GLY A 84 14.16 18.47 19.81
CA GLY A 84 14.82 19.06 18.62
C GLY A 84 15.77 18.15 17.81
N GLY A 85 15.89 18.26 16.48
CA GLY A 85 15.38 19.28 15.56
C GLY A 85 15.65 18.90 14.09
N ASP A 86 14.94 19.65 13.23
CA ASP A 86 15.07 19.93 11.79
C ASP A 86 15.04 18.77 10.76
#